data_AF-A0A2T4V459-F1
#
_entry.id   AF-A0A2T4V459-F1
#
_cell.length_a   1.000
_cell.length_b   1.000
_cell.length_c   1.000
_cell.angle_alpha   90.00
_cell.angle_beta   90.00
_cell.angle_gamma   90.00
#
_symmetry.space_group_name_H-M   'P 1'
#
loop_
_entity.id
_entity.type
_entity.pdbx_description
1 polymer ?
#
loop_
_entity_poly.entity_id
_entity_poly.type
_entity_poly.pdbx_seq_one_letter_code
_entity_poly.pdbx_strand_id
1 'polypeptide(L)'
;MRLVQSPLAQAGLDSDLHAKQWRLVHSSIPQDDGTEFTYSEELFTVRDYSEGLPGLVWRNFFGPPFIRMFGQRLQSLPSDCLARFGEDLVLVQPYALPSDAGTPSGIARERELISLLGPECFYDHQLHSLPSRRPFLDLLGQSFH
;
A
#
# COMPACT_ATOMS: atom_id res chain seq x y z
N MET A 1 -24.34 5.83 8.67
CA MET A 1 -23.01 5.44 8.16
C MET A 1 -23.18 4.09 7.48
N ARG A 2 -23.03 4.00 6.16
CA ARG A 2 -23.19 2.74 5.42
C ARG A 2 -21.80 2.09 5.34
N LEU A 3 -21.62 0.93 5.95
CA LEU A 3 -20.43 0.11 5.74
C LEU A 3 -20.45 -0.34 4.29
N VAL A 4 -19.73 0.36 3.42
CA VAL A 4 -19.33 -0.20 2.14
C VAL A 4 -18.28 -1.25 2.50
N GLN A 5 -18.53 -2.52 2.19
CA GLN A 5 -17.60 -3.62 2.46
C GLN A 5 -16.38 -3.52 1.52
N SER A 6 -15.57 -2.47 1.69
CA SER A 6 -14.32 -2.33 0.96
C SER A 6 -13.27 -3.25 1.58
N PRO A 7 -12.55 -4.07 0.78
CA PRO A 7 -11.43 -4.87 1.25
C PRO A 7 -10.31 -4.04 1.89
N LEU A 8 -10.18 -2.79 1.47
CA LEU A 8 -9.17 -1.84 1.92
C LEU A 8 -9.75 -0.43 2.01
N ALA A 9 -9.45 0.28 3.09
CA ALA A 9 -9.61 1.72 3.16
C ALA A 9 -8.36 2.37 3.74
N GLN A 10 -7.96 3.51 3.18
CA GLN A 10 -6.72 4.19 3.53
C GLN A 10 -7.01 5.65 3.86
N ALA A 11 -6.30 6.19 4.85
CA ALA A 11 -6.31 7.61 5.17
C ALA A 11 -4.90 8.07 5.50
N GLY A 12 -4.51 9.23 4.96
CA GLY A 12 -3.18 9.82 5.10
C GLY A 12 -3.16 11.21 4.48
N LEU A 13 -2.01 11.87 4.53
CA LEU A 13 -1.82 13.09 3.75
C LEU A 13 -1.76 12.75 2.26
N ASP A 14 -2.22 13.69 1.43
CA ASP A 14 -2.20 13.55 -0.02
C ASP A 14 -0.77 13.24 -0.53
N SER A 15 0.23 13.90 0.04
CA SER A 15 1.64 13.66 -0.28
C SER A 15 2.12 12.24 0.06
N ASP A 16 1.62 11.63 1.14
CA ASP A 16 1.98 10.27 1.55
C ASP A 16 1.32 9.22 0.65
N LEU A 17 0.04 9.44 0.33
CA LEU A 17 -0.70 8.63 -0.64
C LEU A 17 -0.04 8.71 -2.01
N HIS A 18 0.27 9.92 -2.48
CA HIS A 18 0.90 10.16 -3.77
C HIS A 18 2.27 9.48 -3.87
N ALA A 19 3.13 9.68 -2.88
CA ALA A 19 4.47 9.09 -2.85
C ALA A 19 4.48 7.55 -2.86
N LYS A 20 3.43 6.90 -2.35
CA LYS A 20 3.30 5.44 -2.39
C LYS A 20 2.68 4.96 -3.70
N GLN A 21 1.63 5.64 -4.16
CA GLN A 21 0.82 5.21 -5.30
C GLN A 21 1.44 5.55 -6.66
N TRP A 22 2.33 6.53 -6.70
CA TRP A 22 2.93 7.02 -7.93
C TRP A 22 4.45 6.98 -7.87
N ARG A 23 5.05 6.74 -9.02
CA ARG A 23 6.50 6.88 -9.24
C ARG A 23 6.73 7.77 -10.44
N LEU A 24 7.74 8.64 -10.34
CA LEU A 24 8.22 9.43 -11.47
C LEU A 24 9.23 8.59 -12.27
N VAL A 25 8.99 8.41 -13.56
CA VAL A 25 9.88 7.72 -14.49
C VAL A 25 10.43 8.73 -15.49
N HIS A 26 11.75 8.74 -15.65
CA HIS A 26 12.44 9.59 -16.61
C HIS A 26 12.79 8.77 -17.85
N SER A 27 12.39 9.26 -19.02
CA SER A 27 12.64 8.63 -20.31
C SER A 27 13.36 9.61 -21.23
N SER A 28 14.34 9.12 -21.99
CA SER A 28 15.04 9.91 -23.01
C SER A 28 14.71 9.37 -24.41
N ILE A 29 14.44 10.28 -25.34
CA ILE A 29 14.27 9.99 -26.76
C ILE A 29 15.46 10.62 -27.50
N PRO A 30 16.30 9.84 -28.18
CA PRO A 30 17.37 10.40 -29.01
C PRO A 30 16.76 11.13 -30.21
N GLN A 31 17.32 12.30 -30.54
CA GLN A 31 16.91 13.12 -31.68
C GLN A 31 17.92 13.01 -32.83
N ASP A 32 17.46 13.34 -34.04
CA ASP A 32 18.27 13.24 -35.27
C ASP A 32 19.48 14.19 -35.28
N ASP A 33 19.47 15.25 -34.47
CA ASP A 33 20.58 16.21 -34.33
C ASP A 33 21.63 15.78 -33.29
N GLY A 34 21.47 14.59 -32.70
CA GLY A 34 22.35 14.06 -31.65
C GLY A 34 22.05 14.59 -30.25
N THR A 35 20.99 15.39 -30.07
CA THR A 35 20.49 15.78 -28.75
C THR A 35 19.55 14.71 -28.17
N GLU A 36 19.36 14.73 -26.85
CA GLU A 36 18.36 13.89 -26.18
C GLU A 36 17.23 14.76 -25.63
N PHE A 37 16.00 14.37 -25.92
CA PHE A 37 14.82 14.92 -25.26
C PHE A 37 14.47 14.03 -24.06
N THR A 38 14.65 14.55 -22.85
CA THR A 38 14.24 13.89 -21.62
C THR A 38 12.88 14.40 -21.18
N TYR A 39 11.96 13.49 -20.87
CA TYR A 39 10.68 13.79 -20.25
C TYR A 39 10.46 12.92 -19.02
N SER A 40 9.51 13.34 -18.18
CA SER A 40 9.14 12.61 -16.96
C SER A 40 7.67 12.28 -17.02
N GLU A 41 7.32 11.06 -16.61
CA GLU A 41 5.93 10.59 -16.52
C GLU A 41 5.67 10.01 -15.13
N GLU A 42 4.46 10.20 -14.61
CA GLU A 42 4.03 9.54 -13.38
C GLU A 42 3.31 8.23 -13.73
N LEU A 43 3.81 7.12 -13.18
CA LEU A 43 3.20 5.81 -13.31
C LEU A 43 2.68 5.33 -11.96
N PHE A 44 1.54 4.65 -11.98
CA PHE A 44 1.04 3.96 -10.79
C PHE A 44 2.01 2.86 -10.36
N THR A 45 2.29 2.77 -9.07
CA THR A 45 3.02 1.64 -8.46
C THR A 45 2.12 0.41 -8.39
N VAL A 46 0.87 0.60 -7.95
CA VAL A 46 -0.19 -0.40 -7.83
C VAL A 46 -1.49 0.29 -8.27
N ARG A 47 -2.22 -0.28 -9.23
CA ARG A 47 -3.43 0.35 -9.81
C ARG A 47 -4.65 0.26 -8.88
N ASP A 48 -4.81 -0.89 -8.23
CA ASP A 48 -5.88 -1.13 -7.26
C ASP A 48 -5.47 -2.22 -6.26
N TYR A 49 -6.29 -2.40 -5.23
CA TYR A 49 -5.98 -3.32 -4.13
C TYR A 49 -5.91 -4.80 -4.55
N SER A 50 -6.35 -5.20 -5.74
CA SER A 50 -6.17 -6.56 -6.27
C SER A 50 -4.71 -6.87 -6.65
N GLU A 51 -3.92 -5.84 -6.93
CA GLU A 51 -2.50 -5.95 -7.27
C GLU A 51 -1.60 -6.00 -6.02
N GLY A 52 -2.17 -5.77 -4.83
CA GLY A 52 -1.48 -5.74 -3.53
C GLY A 52 -1.48 -4.34 -2.92
N LEU A 53 -0.42 -3.98 -2.20
CA LEU A 53 -0.31 -2.67 -1.53
C LEU A 53 0.86 -1.83 -2.08
N PRO A 54 0.67 -0.53 -2.32
CA PRO A 54 1.77 0.36 -2.68
C PRO A 54 2.70 0.69 -1.50
N GLY A 55 2.26 0.43 -0.27
CA GLY A 55 2.94 0.75 0.99
C GLY A 55 1.94 0.79 2.16
N LEU A 56 2.38 1.26 3.33
CA LEU A 56 1.50 1.51 4.48
C LEU A 56 1.37 3.02 4.72
N VAL A 57 0.17 3.57 4.58
CA VAL A 57 -0.10 4.98 4.91
C VAL A 57 -0.39 5.16 6.41
N TRP A 58 -0.69 6.37 6.85
CA TRP A 58 -1.05 6.65 8.25
C TRP A 58 -2.09 5.67 8.81
N ARG A 59 -3.22 5.47 8.15
CA ARG A 59 -4.24 4.50 8.57
C ARG A 59 -4.60 3.54 7.44
N ASN A 60 -4.39 2.25 7.68
CA ASN A 60 -4.74 1.18 6.75
C ASN A 60 -5.78 0.28 7.41
N PHE A 61 -7.01 0.34 6.92
CA PHE A 61 -8.10 -0.52 7.35
C PHE A 61 -8.18 -1.73 6.42
N PHE A 62 -7.80 -2.89 6.93
CA PHE A 62 -7.78 -4.16 6.22
C PHE A 62 -9.03 -4.96 6.53
N GLY A 63 -9.79 -5.28 5.48
CA GLY A 63 -10.90 -6.22 5.52
C GLY A 63 -10.46 -7.68 5.33
N PRO A 64 -11.41 -8.61 5.24
CA PRO A 64 -11.14 -10.05 5.24
C PRO A 64 -10.11 -10.54 4.20
N PRO A 65 -10.09 -10.05 2.94
CA PRO A 65 -9.09 -10.49 1.97
C PRO A 65 -7.65 -10.22 2.42
N PHE A 66 -7.40 -9.04 3.00
CA PHE A 66 -6.09 -8.64 3.52
C PHE A 66 -5.77 -9.33 4.83
N ILE A 67 -6.76 -9.50 5.73
CA ILE A 67 -6.57 -10.25 6.99
C ILE A 67 -6.14 -11.69 6.68
N ARG A 68 -6.79 -12.36 5.72
CA ARG A 68 -6.39 -13.70 5.26
C ARG A 68 -5.02 -13.70 4.60
N MET A 69 -4.74 -12.70 3.75
CA MET A 69 -3.45 -12.57 3.08
C MET A 69 -2.29 -12.48 4.08
N PHE A 70 -2.42 -11.64 5.12
CA PHE A 70 -1.37 -11.51 6.15
C PHE A 70 -1.36 -12.67 7.15
N GLY A 71 -2.53 -13.21 7.48
CA GLY A 71 -2.67 -14.36 8.39
C GLY A 71 -2.03 -14.11 9.75
N GLN A 72 -1.21 -15.06 10.21
CA GLN A 72 -0.53 -14.98 11.51
C GLN A 72 0.47 -13.82 11.61
N ARG A 73 0.93 -13.25 10.49
CA ARG A 73 1.85 -12.09 10.51
C ARG A 73 1.24 -10.83 11.10
N LEU A 74 -0.09 -10.72 11.16
CA LEU A 74 -0.73 -9.63 11.90
C LEU A 74 -0.45 -9.70 13.41
N GLN A 75 -0.14 -10.89 13.94
CA GLN A 75 0.14 -11.08 15.37
C GLN A 75 1.57 -10.68 15.74
N SER A 76 2.49 -10.54 14.77
CA SER A 76 3.85 -10.06 15.02
C SER A 76 3.93 -8.53 15.05
N LEU A 77 2.85 -7.83 14.72
CA LEU A 77 2.83 -6.37 14.78
C LEU A 77 2.82 -5.87 16.22
N PRO A 78 3.56 -4.80 16.51
CA PRO A 78 3.48 -4.10 17.77
C PRO A 78 2.06 -3.63 18.10
N SER A 79 1.66 -3.75 19.38
CA SER A 79 0.29 -3.47 19.83
C SER A 79 -0.10 -1.99 19.72
N ASP A 80 0.88 -1.08 19.66
CA ASP A 80 0.68 0.36 19.43
C ASP A 80 0.31 0.68 17.97
N CYS A 81 0.59 -0.22 17.04
CA CYS A 81 0.32 -0.04 15.61
C CYS A 81 -0.89 -0.83 15.11
N LEU A 82 -1.53 -1.63 15.96
CA LEU A 82 -2.58 -2.57 15.57
C LEU A 82 -3.83 -2.38 16.43
N ALA A 83 -4.98 -2.17 15.79
CA ALA A 83 -6.29 -2.24 16.44
C ALA A 83 -7.22 -3.19 15.68
N ARG A 84 -7.93 -4.05 16.42
CA ARG A 84 -8.94 -4.97 15.86
C ARG A 84 -10.33 -4.45 16.14
N PHE A 85 -11.19 -4.47 15.13
CA PHE A 85 -12.59 -4.09 15.22
C PHE A 85 -13.44 -5.31 14.88
N GLY A 86 -13.69 -6.16 15.87
CA GLY A 86 -14.29 -7.48 15.65
C GLY A 86 -13.33 -8.43 14.94
N GLU A 87 -13.88 -9.38 14.17
CA GLU A 87 -13.11 -10.41 13.47
C GLU A 87 -12.71 -10.01 12.04
N ASP A 88 -13.45 -9.07 11.43
CA ASP A 88 -13.38 -8.80 9.99
C ASP A 88 -12.64 -7.52 9.62
N LEU A 89 -12.21 -6.73 10.60
CA LEU A 89 -11.58 -5.44 10.35
C LEU A 89 -10.38 -5.21 11.26
N VAL A 90 -9.26 -4.85 10.64
CA VAL A 90 -8.00 -4.54 11.32
C VAL A 90 -7.51 -3.18 10.86
N LEU A 91 -7.18 -2.30 11.79
CA LEU A 91 -6.43 -1.08 11.54
C LEU A 91 -4.95 -1.33 11.80
N VAL A 92 -4.12 -1.03 10.82
CA VAL A 92 -2.67 -0.88 10.96
C VAL A 92 -2.30 0.58 10.76
N GLN A 93 -1.68 1.16 11.79
CA GLN A 93 -1.25 2.55 11.83
C GLN A 93 0.26 2.60 12.15
N PRO A 94 1.14 2.82 11.15
CA PRO A 94 2.59 2.79 11.36
C PRO A 94 3.10 3.88 12.30
N TYR A 95 2.46 5.04 12.31
CA TYR A 95 2.92 6.19 13.09
C TYR A 95 1.75 6.97 13.69
N ALA A 96 1.99 7.76 14.73
CA ALA A 96 0.95 8.38 15.54
C ALA A 96 0.19 9.47 14.78
N LEU A 97 0.91 10.35 14.07
CA LEU A 97 0.37 11.50 13.36
C LEU A 97 0.55 11.36 11.84
N PRO A 98 -0.38 11.87 11.03
CA PRO A 98 -0.25 11.82 9.57
C PRO A 98 0.99 12.60 9.06
N SER A 99 1.45 13.60 9.82
CA SER A 99 2.66 14.38 9.53
C SER A 99 3.96 13.61 9.69
N ASP A 100 3.94 12.45 10.36
CA ASP A 100 5.14 11.62 10.54
C ASP A 100 5.46 10.84 9.25
N ALA A 101 4.54 10.80 8.29
CA ALA A 101 4.75 10.29 6.96
C ALA A 101 5.97 10.95 6.28
N GLY A 102 6.85 10.13 5.70
CA GLY A 102 8.06 10.62 5.02
C GLY A 102 9.18 11.13 5.93
N THR A 103 8.96 11.23 7.24
CA THR A 103 10.05 11.50 8.20
C THR A 103 10.97 10.27 8.30
N PRO A 104 12.25 10.43 8.70
CA PRO A 104 13.16 9.28 8.86
C PRO A 104 12.62 8.20 9.82
N SER A 105 12.00 8.62 10.93
CA SER A 105 11.36 7.70 11.88
C SER A 105 10.12 7.02 11.28
N GLY A 106 9.26 7.77 10.58
CA GLY A 106 8.09 7.21 9.89
C GLY A 106 8.47 6.18 8.83
N ILE A 107 9.49 6.47 8.01
CA ILE A 107 10.01 5.56 6.98
C ILE A 107 10.60 4.30 7.63
N ALA A 108 11.38 4.44 8.70
CA ALA A 108 11.95 3.29 9.41
C ALA A 108 10.86 2.39 9.99
N ARG A 109 9.83 3.01 10.60
CA ARG A 109 8.70 2.30 11.18
C ARG A 109 7.84 1.60 10.13
N GLU A 110 7.57 2.26 9.00
CA GLU A 110 6.89 1.62 7.87
C GLU A 110 7.66 0.40 7.37
N ARG A 111 8.97 0.51 7.16
CA ARG A 111 9.81 -0.60 6.70
C ARG A 111 9.81 -1.78 7.68
N GLU A 112 9.87 -1.49 8.98
CA GLU A 112 9.76 -2.51 10.02
C GLU A 112 8.44 -3.27 9.92
N LEU A 113 7.30 -2.56 9.84
CA LEU A 113 5.99 -3.20 9.73
C LEU A 113 5.83 -3.98 8.40
N ILE A 114 6.35 -3.46 7.29
CA ILE A 114 6.37 -4.18 6.00
C ILE A 114 7.17 -5.48 6.13
N SER A 115 8.33 -5.44 6.79
CA SER A 115 9.14 -6.64 7.03
C SER A 115 8.40 -7.68 7.87
N LEU A 116 7.57 -7.26 8.83
CA LEU A 116 6.77 -8.16 9.67
C LEU A 116 5.57 -8.75 8.91
N LEU A 117 4.88 -7.94 8.11
CA LEU A 117 3.73 -8.35 7.30
C LEU A 117 4.11 -9.19 6.08
N GLY A 118 5.36 -9.08 5.65
CA GLY A 118 5.91 -9.74 4.47
C GLY A 118 6.07 -8.75 3.33
N PRO A 119 7.30 -8.43 2.91
CA PRO A 119 7.55 -7.46 1.83
C PRO A 119 6.93 -7.88 0.50
N GLU A 120 6.69 -9.18 0.28
CA GLU A 120 6.06 -9.68 -0.94
C GLU A 120 4.61 -9.22 -1.16
N CYS A 121 3.97 -8.69 -0.12
CA CYS A 121 2.62 -8.11 -0.17
C CYS A 121 2.62 -6.64 -0.65
N PHE A 122 3.80 -6.04 -0.79
CA PHE A 122 3.98 -4.61 -1.05
C PHE A 122 4.79 -4.38 -2.33
N TYR A 123 4.56 -3.24 -2.97
CA TYR A 123 5.33 -2.80 -4.11
C TYR A 123 6.77 -2.53 -3.69
N ASP A 124 7.73 -3.05 -4.46
CA ASP A 124 9.14 -2.80 -4.22
C ASP A 124 9.55 -1.49 -4.88
N HIS A 125 9.70 -0.44 -4.06
CA HIS A 125 10.13 0.88 -4.53
C HIS A 125 11.58 0.92 -5.00
N GLN A 126 12.43 -0.03 -4.62
CA GLN A 126 13.83 -0.11 -5.06
C GLN A 126 13.96 -0.86 -6.38
N LEU A 127 13.31 -2.02 -6.50
CA LEU A 127 13.34 -2.86 -7.70
C LEU A 127 12.26 -2.52 -8.71
N HIS A 128 11.36 -1.61 -8.36
CA HIS A 128 10.25 -1.14 -9.19
C HIS A 128 9.34 -2.28 -9.67
N SER A 129 9.04 -3.23 -8.77
CA SER A 129 8.31 -4.46 -9.08
C SER A 129 7.02 -4.60 -8.26
N LEU A 130 6.02 -5.23 -8.88
CA LEU A 130 4.71 -5.46 -8.28
C LEU A 130 4.78 -6.50 -7.14
N PRO A 131 3.86 -6.42 -6.15
CA PRO A 131 3.69 -7.46 -5.14
C PRO A 131 3.54 -8.85 -5.77
N SER A 132 4.30 -9.82 -5.27
CA SER A 132 4.21 -11.23 -5.68
C SER A 132 3.17 -12.00 -4.87
N ARG A 133 2.72 -11.46 -3.73
CA ARG A 133 1.58 -11.95 -2.97
C ARG A 133 0.46 -10.91 -2.97
N ARG A 134 -0.73 -11.33 -3.38
CA ARG A 134 -1.90 -10.47 -3.60
C ARG A 134 -3.09 -10.97 -2.80
N PRO A 135 -4.04 -10.09 -2.41
CA PRO A 135 -5.22 -10.53 -1.69
C PRO A 135 -6.11 -11.36 -2.62
N PHE A 136 -6.64 -12.46 -2.08
CA PHE A 136 -7.68 -13.22 -2.78
C PHE A 136 -9.02 -12.51 -2.58
N LEU A 137 -9.44 -11.80 -3.62
CA LEU A 137 -10.74 -11.15 -3.69
C LEU A 137 -11.75 -12.19 -4.20
N ASP A 138 -12.48 -12.83 -3.28
CA ASP A 138 -13.72 -13.49 -3.68
C ASP A 138 -14.59 -12.43 -4.37
N LEU A 139 -15.15 -12.77 -5.53
CA LEU A 139 -16.10 -11.92 -6.23
C LEU A 139 -17.20 -11.53 -5.23
N LEU A 140 -17.11 -10.31 -4.70
CA LEU A 140 -18.21 -9.63 -4.03
C LEU A 140 -19.28 -9.34 -5.11
N GLY A 141 -19.99 -10.37 -5.57
CA GLY A 141 -20.95 -10.21 -6.66
C GLY A 141 -21.35 -11.46 -7.45
N GLN A 142 -21.68 -12.59 -6.81
CA GLN A 142 -22.80 -13.38 -7.35
C GLN A 142 -24.05 -12.99 -6.58
N SER A 143 -24.92 -12.27 -7.28
CA SER A 143 -26.26 -11.92 -6.86
C SER A 143 -27.02 -13.18 -6.43
N PHE A 144 -27.60 -13.14 -5.24
CA PHE A 144 -28.71 -14.03 -4.90
C PHE A 144 -29.90 -13.65 -5.78
N HIS A 145 -30.16 -14.42 -6.84
CA HIS A 145 -31.47 -14.55 -7.49
C HIS A 145 -31.62 -15.96 -8.05
#